data_AF-A0A4V3RK72-F1
#
_entry.id   AF-A0A4V3RK72-F1
#
_cell.length_a   1.000
_cell.length_b   1.000
_cell.length_c   1.000
_cell.angle_alpha   90.00
_cell.angle_beta   90.00
_cell.angle_gamma   90.00
#
_symmetry.space_group_name_H-M   'P 1'
#
loop_
_entity.id
_entity.type
_entity.pdbx_description
1 polymer ?
#
loop_
_entity_poly.entity_id
_entity_poly.type
_entity_poly.pdbx_seq_one_letter_code
_entity_poly.pdbx_strand_id
1 'polypeptide(L)'
;MFDRASTFGETLDSPAGRAVLEKHLPGIAASPMAQQFRSARLGQLVALVPELEEPAARDALWAALAEVGDGTARAPYPPAIAPDPAYEADEVAPASATFAPAPKARQWDPLEVRLVGPSHGNPFVDVELDALFTRPDGSVVRVGGFYDGDGVYVVRALADAEGTWRFRTRSTARSLDGIAGTADVAPAPVDAHGPVRVDGFHFRHADGTRHRPLGTTAYAWTHQSEARQQQTLATLAASPFTKLRMCVFPKSYLYNANEPIDFPFVGSLETGFDLTRFDPAHFRRLEQRIRDLAELGIQADLILFHAYDRWGFSDLGPAVDERYLRYVVRRLAGYANVWWSMANEYDLMWSKDLDDWERLAAIVGEEDPFGHLNSIHNCRPFYDYDRPWITHVSIQRVDVYRTAENTDQWRERWGKPVVIDECAYEGDIDQGWGNITGEEMTRRFWEGAVRGGYVGHGETYYPPALDAPGDADDDEVLWWSKGGVLHGTSPARIAFLERLLAEAPDGVWDPLPGDWDVPWGGTGDVRVAYFGFNRPRFRNVLLGDGRWRVEVIDTWNMTVEEVTGTHTGQVRVDLPGRQYMAVRLTRVAA
;
A
#
# COMPACT_ATOMS: atom_id res chain seq x y z
N MET A 1 16.82 8.63 -29.68
CA MET A 1 15.34 8.72 -29.67
C MET A 1 14.93 9.46 -28.42
N PHE A 2 13.98 10.39 -28.49
CA PHE A 2 13.44 11.05 -27.30
C PHE A 2 12.31 10.24 -26.69
N ASP A 3 12.31 10.12 -25.36
CA ASP A 3 11.36 9.34 -24.58
C ASP A 3 11.03 10.06 -23.25
N ARG A 4 10.25 9.39 -22.39
CA ARG A 4 9.84 9.94 -21.08
C ARG A 4 11.01 10.32 -20.17
N ALA A 5 12.12 9.60 -20.30
CA ALA A 5 13.33 9.80 -19.51
C ALA A 5 14.27 10.84 -20.14
N SER A 6 14.03 11.29 -21.36
CA SER A 6 14.80 12.38 -21.96
C SER A 6 14.59 13.67 -21.18
N THR A 7 15.63 14.50 -21.06
CA THR A 7 15.44 15.82 -20.46
C THR A 7 14.76 16.75 -21.46
N PHE A 8 14.04 17.72 -20.94
CA PHE A 8 13.44 18.77 -21.76
C PHE A 8 14.49 19.59 -22.48
N GLY A 9 15.63 19.86 -21.83
CA GLY A 9 16.75 20.60 -22.41
C GLY A 9 17.36 19.89 -23.62
N GLU A 10 17.67 18.59 -23.49
CA GLU A 10 18.17 17.78 -24.61
C GLU A 10 17.20 17.79 -25.80
N THR A 11 15.90 17.65 -25.50
CA THR A 11 14.86 17.63 -26.53
C THR A 11 14.68 18.99 -27.19
N LEU A 12 14.81 20.07 -26.41
CA LEU A 12 14.72 21.45 -26.89
C LEU A 12 15.94 21.84 -27.75
N ASP A 13 17.10 21.22 -27.55
CA ASP A 13 18.30 21.49 -28.33
C ASP A 13 18.30 20.81 -29.71
N SER A 14 17.53 19.73 -29.87
CA SER A 14 17.21 19.18 -31.19
C SER A 14 16.21 20.08 -31.91
N PRO A 15 16.50 20.58 -33.13
CA PRO A 15 15.53 21.36 -33.90
C PRO A 15 14.22 20.61 -34.18
N ALA A 16 14.31 19.30 -34.46
CA ALA A 16 13.16 18.45 -34.68
C ALA A 16 12.42 18.13 -33.36
N GLY A 17 13.16 17.85 -32.28
CA GLY A 17 12.60 17.69 -30.95
C GLY A 17 11.86 18.93 -30.46
N ARG A 18 12.46 20.12 -30.64
CA ARG A 18 11.84 21.42 -30.34
C ARG A 18 10.53 21.62 -31.09
N ALA A 19 10.47 21.30 -32.38
CA ALA A 19 9.24 21.44 -33.15
C ALA A 19 8.11 20.55 -32.60
N VAL A 20 8.44 19.33 -32.13
CA VAL A 20 7.47 18.45 -31.45
C VAL A 20 7.03 19.07 -30.11
N LEU A 21 7.96 19.56 -29.29
CA LEU A 21 7.65 20.21 -28.01
C LEU A 21 6.80 21.48 -28.19
N GLU A 22 7.09 22.33 -29.17
CA GLU A 22 6.31 23.54 -29.45
C GLU A 22 4.88 23.22 -29.91
N LYS A 23 4.69 22.09 -30.60
CA LYS A 23 3.37 21.63 -31.03
C LYS A 23 2.55 21.05 -29.88
N HIS A 24 3.15 20.21 -29.05
CA HIS A 24 2.44 19.41 -28.04
C HIS A 24 2.50 19.99 -26.62
N LEU A 25 3.48 20.85 -26.33
CA LEU A 25 3.69 21.53 -25.05
C LEU A 25 3.92 23.04 -25.25
N PRO A 26 3.10 23.76 -26.06
CA PRO A 26 3.38 25.14 -26.45
C PRO A 26 3.55 26.09 -25.25
N GLY A 27 2.76 25.90 -24.18
CA GLY A 27 2.83 26.73 -22.97
C GLY A 27 4.14 26.62 -22.19
N ILE A 28 4.88 25.51 -22.35
CA ILE A 28 6.18 25.29 -21.70
C ILE A 28 7.31 25.61 -22.69
N ALA A 29 7.25 25.08 -23.90
CA ALA A 29 8.31 25.21 -24.90
C ALA A 29 8.49 26.63 -25.43
N ALA A 30 7.40 27.39 -25.57
CA ALA A 30 7.45 28.76 -26.07
C ALA A 30 7.53 29.82 -24.95
N SER A 31 7.63 29.43 -23.68
CA SER A 31 7.65 30.36 -22.55
C SER A 31 9.04 30.53 -21.94
N PRO A 32 9.29 31.62 -21.18
CA PRO A 32 10.54 31.79 -20.44
C PRO A 32 10.84 30.65 -19.45
N MET A 33 9.82 29.86 -19.06
CA MET A 33 9.98 28.69 -18.20
C MET A 33 10.75 27.56 -18.87
N ALA A 34 10.85 27.54 -20.20
CA ALA A 34 11.62 26.53 -20.93
C ALA A 34 13.08 26.43 -20.43
N GLN A 35 13.67 27.55 -20.01
CA GLN A 35 15.02 27.59 -19.46
C GLN A 35 15.09 27.03 -18.02
N GLN A 36 14.02 27.15 -17.25
CA GLN A 36 13.95 26.64 -15.87
C GLN A 36 13.76 25.11 -15.84
N PHE A 37 13.10 24.56 -16.85
CA PHE A 37 12.78 23.13 -16.92
C PHE A 37 13.78 22.30 -17.72
N ARG A 38 14.93 22.85 -18.14
CA ARG A 38 15.88 22.13 -18.99
C ARG A 38 16.35 20.80 -18.40
N SER A 39 16.48 20.71 -17.07
CA SER A 39 16.85 19.49 -16.36
C SER A 39 15.67 18.56 -16.04
N ALA A 40 14.43 19.02 -16.20
CA ALA A 40 13.26 18.21 -15.97
C ALA A 40 13.15 17.12 -17.04
N ARG A 41 12.69 15.95 -16.63
CA ARG A 41 12.38 14.84 -17.54
C ARG A 41 11.10 15.15 -18.30
N LEU A 42 11.02 14.75 -19.57
CA LEU A 42 9.81 14.99 -20.37
C LEU A 42 8.57 14.38 -19.71
N GLY A 43 8.68 13.18 -19.13
CA GLY A 43 7.57 12.56 -18.39
C GLY A 43 7.05 13.41 -17.24
N GLN A 44 7.92 14.14 -16.53
CA GLN A 44 7.54 15.08 -15.47
C GLN A 44 6.75 16.27 -16.01
N LEU A 45 7.21 16.84 -17.13
CA LEU A 45 6.59 18.02 -17.71
C LEU A 45 5.25 17.71 -18.35
N VAL A 46 5.13 16.54 -18.97
CA VAL A 46 3.86 16.05 -19.52
C VAL A 46 2.78 15.98 -18.43
N ALA A 47 3.13 15.55 -17.22
CA ALA A 47 2.20 15.53 -16.10
C ALA A 47 1.72 16.92 -15.65
N LEU A 48 2.43 18.00 -16.02
CA LEU A 48 2.07 19.40 -15.70
C LEU A 48 1.22 20.07 -16.77
N VAL A 49 0.92 19.40 -17.89
CA VAL A 49 0.17 19.97 -19.01
C VAL A 49 -1.23 19.33 -19.08
N PRO A 50 -2.30 20.07 -18.72
CA PRO A 50 -3.67 19.54 -18.72
C PRO A 50 -4.10 18.94 -20.06
N GLU A 51 -3.67 19.51 -21.18
CA GLU A 51 -3.98 19.00 -22.52
C GLU A 51 -3.40 17.59 -22.78
N LEU A 52 -2.42 17.17 -21.99
CA LEU A 52 -1.83 15.84 -22.04
C LEU A 52 -2.35 14.91 -20.93
N GLU A 53 -3.43 15.26 -20.22
CA GLU A 53 -4.13 14.29 -19.39
C GLU A 53 -4.79 13.19 -20.25
N GLU A 54 -5.27 13.57 -21.43
CA GLU A 54 -5.87 12.66 -22.42
C GLU A 54 -4.84 11.66 -22.96
N PRO A 55 -5.07 10.33 -22.83
CA PRO A 55 -4.13 9.30 -23.29
C PRO A 55 -3.72 9.46 -24.76
N ALA A 56 -4.68 9.72 -25.65
CA ALA A 56 -4.42 9.89 -27.08
C ALA A 56 -3.49 11.07 -27.40
N ALA A 57 -3.56 12.15 -26.62
CA ALA A 57 -2.69 13.31 -26.79
C ALA A 57 -1.25 13.00 -26.34
N ARG A 58 -1.09 12.22 -25.26
CA ARG A 58 0.21 11.71 -24.80
C ARG A 58 0.82 10.76 -25.81
N ASP A 59 0.05 9.80 -26.32
CA ASP A 59 0.53 8.83 -27.30
C ASP A 59 1.01 9.52 -28.57
N ALA A 60 0.28 10.54 -29.03
CA ALA A 60 0.69 11.36 -30.17
C ALA A 60 2.01 12.13 -29.92
N LEU A 61 2.21 12.67 -28.71
CA LEU A 61 3.48 13.30 -28.32
C LEU A 61 4.63 12.29 -28.35
N TRP A 62 4.46 11.13 -27.69
CA TRP A 62 5.52 10.13 -27.59
C TRP A 62 5.87 9.51 -28.94
N ALA A 63 4.87 9.24 -29.80
CA ALA A 63 5.10 8.78 -31.16
C ALA A 63 5.91 9.81 -31.96
N ALA A 64 5.55 11.10 -31.89
CA ALA A 64 6.26 12.15 -32.59
C ALA A 64 7.71 12.33 -32.09
N LEU A 65 7.95 12.25 -30.78
CA LEU A 65 9.29 12.30 -30.20
C LEU A 65 10.15 11.07 -30.56
N ALA A 66 9.52 9.90 -30.69
CA ALA A 66 10.20 8.68 -31.08
C ALA A 66 10.75 8.76 -32.52
N GLU A 67 10.01 9.41 -33.44
CA GLU A 67 10.40 9.56 -34.85
C GLU A 67 11.59 10.50 -35.08
N VAL A 68 11.89 11.41 -34.15
CA VAL A 68 12.94 12.43 -34.30
C VAL A 68 14.34 11.81 -34.47
N GLY A 69 14.61 10.67 -33.83
CA GLY A 69 15.81 9.85 -34.06
C GLY A 69 17.16 10.42 -33.60
N ASP A 70 17.31 11.73 -33.41
CA ASP A 70 18.57 12.42 -33.07
C ASP A 70 18.81 12.67 -31.57
N GLY A 71 17.84 12.33 -30.71
CA GLY A 71 18.02 12.42 -29.26
C GLY A 71 19.11 11.50 -28.73
N THR A 72 19.81 11.93 -27.67
CA THR A 72 20.84 11.17 -26.97
C THR A 72 20.32 9.77 -26.61
N ALA A 73 20.87 8.73 -27.24
CA ALA A 73 20.48 7.36 -26.94
C ALA A 73 20.95 6.99 -25.54
N ARG A 74 20.00 6.71 -24.62
CA ARG A 74 20.31 6.13 -23.32
C ARG A 74 20.97 4.77 -23.53
N ALA A 75 21.83 4.37 -22.59
CA ALA A 75 22.21 2.98 -22.47
C ALA A 75 20.94 2.12 -22.38
N PRO A 76 20.80 1.05 -23.17
CA PRO A 76 19.63 0.19 -23.09
C PRO A 76 19.54 -0.40 -21.68
N TYR A 77 18.30 -0.61 -21.20
CA TYR A 77 18.11 -1.32 -19.94
C TYR A 77 18.74 -2.72 -20.01
N PRO A 78 19.20 -3.26 -18.88
CA PRO A 78 19.66 -4.63 -18.82
C PRO A 78 18.59 -5.58 -19.40
N PRO A 79 18.96 -6.51 -20.29
CA PRO A 79 18.00 -7.45 -20.84
C PRO A 79 17.55 -8.47 -19.78
N ALA A 80 16.45 -9.17 -20.07
CA ALA A 80 16.04 -10.32 -19.28
C ALA A 80 17.12 -11.41 -19.29
N ILE A 81 17.35 -12.03 -18.14
CA ILE A 81 18.27 -13.16 -17.98
C ILE A 81 17.40 -14.40 -17.85
N ALA A 82 17.56 -15.34 -18.78
CA ALA A 82 16.90 -16.64 -18.70
C ALA A 82 17.67 -17.53 -17.70
N PRO A 83 16.97 -18.24 -16.80
CA PRO A 83 17.58 -19.27 -15.96
C PRO A 83 18.34 -20.30 -16.81
N ASP A 84 19.45 -20.81 -16.29
CA ASP A 84 20.31 -21.76 -17.00
C ASP A 84 19.82 -23.20 -16.77
N PRO A 85 19.23 -23.88 -17.78
CA PRO A 85 18.81 -25.27 -17.64
C PRO A 85 19.98 -26.25 -17.49
N ALA A 86 21.22 -25.80 -17.73
CA ALA A 86 22.46 -26.57 -17.55
C ALA A 86 23.30 -26.05 -16.37
N TYR A 87 22.68 -25.34 -15.42
CA TYR A 87 23.33 -24.75 -14.25
C TYR A 87 24.13 -25.77 -13.41
N GLU A 88 23.66 -27.02 -13.37
CA GLU A 88 24.39 -28.16 -12.83
C GLU A 88 24.62 -29.22 -13.90
N ALA A 89 25.81 -29.83 -13.86
CA ALA A 89 26.21 -30.86 -14.82
C ALA A 89 25.37 -32.14 -14.66
N ASP A 90 25.30 -32.94 -15.73
CA ASP A 90 24.47 -34.15 -15.77
C ASP A 90 24.87 -35.21 -14.73
N GLU A 91 26.12 -35.15 -14.24
CA GLU A 91 26.62 -36.02 -13.17
C GLU A 91 26.00 -35.70 -11.80
N VAL A 92 25.44 -34.51 -11.60
CA VAL A 92 24.71 -34.16 -10.37
C VAL A 92 23.41 -34.95 -10.34
N ALA A 93 23.25 -35.79 -9.31
CA ALA A 93 22.04 -36.58 -9.15
C ALA A 93 20.82 -35.68 -8.89
N PRO A 94 19.68 -35.90 -9.58
CA PRO A 94 18.47 -35.16 -9.28
C PRO A 94 18.02 -35.33 -7.82
N ALA A 95 17.38 -34.29 -7.26
CA ALA A 95 16.88 -34.28 -5.89
C ALA A 95 17.92 -34.65 -4.80
N SER A 96 19.21 -34.34 -5.04
CA SER A 96 20.29 -34.67 -4.11
C SER A 96 20.53 -33.62 -3.01
N ALA A 97 19.94 -32.43 -3.12
CA ALA A 97 20.06 -31.40 -2.10
C ALA A 97 19.35 -31.83 -0.81
N THR A 98 20.00 -31.58 0.34
CA THR A 98 19.39 -31.87 1.63
C THR A 98 18.43 -30.76 2.01
N PHE A 99 17.37 -31.08 2.75
CA PHE A 99 16.46 -30.08 3.30
C PHE A 99 16.24 -30.30 4.79
N ALA A 100 16.10 -29.21 5.53
CA ALA A 100 15.71 -29.29 6.93
C ALA A 100 14.20 -29.61 7.00
N PRO A 101 13.74 -30.41 7.99
CA PRO A 101 12.32 -30.55 8.25
C PRO A 101 11.69 -29.16 8.40
N ALA A 102 10.55 -28.93 7.73
CA ALA A 102 9.82 -27.70 7.91
C ALA A 102 9.52 -27.50 9.41
N PRO A 103 9.77 -26.32 9.99
CA PRO A 103 9.32 -26.04 11.35
C PRO A 103 7.81 -26.24 11.43
N LYS A 104 7.30 -26.59 12.62
CA LYS A 104 5.85 -26.74 12.82
C LYS A 104 5.15 -25.42 12.50
N ALA A 105 4.37 -25.40 11.43
CA ALA A 105 3.50 -24.28 11.08
C ALA A 105 2.10 -24.52 11.68
N ARG A 106 1.43 -23.45 12.08
CA ARG A 106 -0.02 -23.46 12.33
C ARG A 106 -0.71 -22.88 11.11
N GLN A 107 -2.01 -23.10 10.98
CA GLN A 107 -2.79 -22.47 9.93
C GLN A 107 -2.62 -20.94 10.01
N TRP A 108 -2.37 -20.33 8.85
CA TRP A 108 -1.99 -18.95 8.59
C TRP A 108 -0.54 -18.53 8.90
N ASP A 109 0.30 -19.42 9.44
CA ASP A 109 1.75 -19.18 9.50
C ASP A 109 2.40 -19.40 8.12
N PRO A 110 3.60 -18.84 7.87
CA PRO A 110 4.43 -19.25 6.75
C PRO A 110 4.86 -20.71 6.89
N LEU A 111 4.55 -21.53 5.88
CA LEU A 111 5.05 -22.90 5.73
C LEU A 111 6.31 -22.89 4.86
N GLU A 112 7.47 -23.11 5.48
CA GLU A 112 8.78 -23.05 4.81
C GLU A 112 9.42 -24.41 4.57
N VAL A 113 9.91 -24.61 3.36
CA VAL A 113 10.88 -25.67 3.03
C VAL A 113 12.21 -25.01 2.69
N ARG A 114 13.25 -25.31 3.48
CA ARG A 114 14.60 -24.78 3.29
C ARG A 114 15.53 -25.87 2.77
N LEU A 115 16.08 -25.64 1.58
CA LEU A 115 16.92 -26.55 0.82
C LEU A 115 18.38 -26.05 0.87
N VAL A 116 19.33 -26.95 1.08
CA VAL A 116 20.77 -26.67 0.98
C VAL A 116 21.24 -27.12 -0.40
N GLY A 117 21.35 -26.16 -1.31
CA GLY A 117 21.63 -26.37 -2.72
C GLY A 117 22.96 -25.75 -3.18
N PRO A 118 23.17 -25.67 -4.50
CA PRO A 118 24.36 -25.09 -5.11
C PRO A 118 24.48 -23.58 -4.85
N SER A 119 25.70 -23.07 -4.80
CA SER A 119 25.99 -21.65 -4.57
C SER A 119 26.98 -21.04 -5.57
N HIS A 120 27.36 -21.77 -6.63
CA HIS A 120 28.26 -21.29 -7.68
C HIS A 120 27.53 -20.38 -8.68
N GLY A 121 28.25 -19.63 -9.51
CA GLY A 121 27.64 -18.73 -10.49
C GLY A 121 26.83 -17.60 -9.83
N ASN A 122 25.62 -17.34 -10.34
CA ASN A 122 24.66 -16.41 -9.75
C ASN A 122 23.29 -17.08 -9.55
N PRO A 123 23.04 -17.72 -8.40
CA PRO A 123 21.77 -18.36 -8.08
C PRO A 123 20.52 -17.49 -8.22
N PHE A 124 20.64 -16.15 -8.11
CA PHE A 124 19.50 -15.25 -8.23
C PHE A 124 18.94 -15.12 -9.65
N VAL A 125 19.72 -15.51 -10.67
CA VAL A 125 19.31 -15.39 -12.08
C VAL A 125 19.49 -16.70 -12.85
N ASP A 126 20.42 -17.55 -12.42
CA ASP A 126 20.73 -18.81 -13.10
C ASP A 126 19.78 -19.95 -12.66
N VAL A 127 19.22 -19.87 -11.45
CA VAL A 127 18.36 -20.92 -10.89
C VAL A 127 16.91 -20.46 -10.81
N GLU A 128 16.03 -21.19 -11.48
CA GLU A 128 14.59 -21.11 -11.23
C GLU A 128 14.18 -22.25 -10.31
N LEU A 129 13.32 -21.96 -9.33
CA LEU A 129 12.82 -22.91 -8.36
C LEU A 129 11.34 -22.61 -8.10
N ASP A 130 10.50 -23.64 -8.11
CA ASP A 130 9.16 -23.61 -7.55
C ASP A 130 8.85 -24.93 -6.84
N ALA A 131 7.78 -24.96 -6.05
CA ALA A 131 7.21 -26.21 -5.55
C ALA A 131 5.70 -26.27 -5.80
N LEU A 132 5.26 -27.48 -6.11
CA LEU A 132 3.85 -27.85 -6.10
C LEU A 132 3.49 -28.38 -4.73
N PHE A 133 2.70 -27.62 -3.99
CA PHE A 133 2.12 -28.03 -2.71
C PHE A 133 0.75 -28.64 -2.94
N THR A 134 0.53 -29.84 -2.42
CA THR A 134 -0.78 -30.48 -2.34
C THR A 134 -1.32 -30.28 -0.93
N ARG A 135 -2.46 -29.60 -0.83
CA ARG A 135 -3.21 -29.38 0.40
C ARG A 135 -3.83 -30.70 0.92
N PRO A 136 -4.28 -30.73 2.18
CA PRO A 136 -4.94 -31.90 2.76
C PRO A 136 -6.19 -32.36 1.99
N ASP A 137 -6.90 -31.45 1.32
CA ASP A 137 -8.07 -31.74 0.48
C ASP A 137 -7.72 -32.26 -0.93
N GLY A 138 -6.43 -32.33 -1.28
CA GLY A 138 -5.92 -32.75 -2.58
C GLY A 138 -5.79 -31.63 -3.61
N SER A 139 -6.20 -30.39 -3.32
CA SER A 139 -5.95 -29.25 -4.20
C SER A 139 -4.46 -28.93 -4.28
N VAL A 140 -4.01 -28.45 -5.44
CA VAL A 140 -2.58 -28.16 -5.70
C VAL A 140 -2.38 -26.67 -5.90
N VAL A 141 -1.32 -26.13 -5.29
CA VAL A 141 -0.87 -24.75 -5.45
C VAL A 141 0.60 -24.71 -5.83
N ARG A 142 0.95 -23.90 -6.84
CA ARG A 142 2.34 -23.60 -7.20
C ARG A 142 2.82 -22.43 -6.35
N VAL A 143 3.99 -22.57 -5.73
CA VAL A 143 4.65 -21.51 -4.98
C VAL A 143 6.07 -21.34 -5.51
N GLY A 144 6.44 -20.13 -5.91
CA GLY A 144 7.81 -19.83 -6.36
C GLY A 144 8.82 -19.88 -5.21
N GLY A 145 10.02 -20.34 -5.50
CA GLY A 145 11.15 -20.37 -4.59
C GLY A 145 12.15 -19.24 -4.84
N PHE A 146 12.99 -18.97 -3.85
CA PHE A 146 13.99 -17.92 -3.90
C PHE A 146 15.31 -18.37 -3.26
N TYR A 147 16.42 -17.80 -3.73
CA TYR A 147 17.73 -17.95 -3.11
C TYR A 147 17.87 -16.98 -1.92
N ASP A 148 18.31 -17.48 -0.77
CA ASP A 148 18.41 -16.73 0.49
C ASP A 148 19.87 -16.51 0.94
N GLY A 149 20.82 -16.71 0.03
CA GLY A 149 22.26 -16.61 0.32
C GLY A 149 22.86 -17.92 0.83
N ASP A 150 24.19 -18.01 0.80
CA ASP A 150 24.98 -19.10 1.38
C ASP A 150 24.53 -20.53 1.00
N GLY A 151 24.11 -20.74 -0.26
CA GLY A 151 23.62 -22.04 -0.74
C GLY A 151 22.21 -22.40 -0.27
N VAL A 152 21.50 -21.49 0.38
CA VAL A 152 20.15 -21.74 0.91
C VAL A 152 19.10 -21.30 -0.11
N TYR A 153 18.16 -22.20 -0.41
CA TYR A 153 16.97 -21.91 -1.20
C TYR A 153 15.73 -22.16 -0.34
N VAL A 154 14.72 -21.34 -0.53
CA VAL A 154 13.49 -21.40 0.27
C VAL A 154 12.29 -21.41 -0.65
N VAL A 155 11.33 -22.27 -0.34
CA VAL A 155 9.96 -22.15 -0.84
C VAL A 155 9.05 -21.91 0.36
N ARG A 156 8.24 -20.84 0.30
CA ARG A 156 7.44 -20.36 1.44
C ARG A 156 5.98 -20.20 1.01
N ALA A 157 5.12 -21.09 1.49
CA ALA A 157 3.67 -21.01 1.28
C ALA A 157 2.98 -20.33 2.46
N LEU A 158 1.79 -19.75 2.25
CA LEU A 158 0.87 -19.46 3.35
C LEU A 158 0.12 -20.75 3.71
N ALA A 159 0.21 -21.20 4.96
CA ALA A 159 -0.48 -22.40 5.43
C ALA A 159 -2.00 -22.18 5.55
N ASP A 160 -2.72 -22.13 4.44
CA ASP A 160 -4.15 -21.78 4.41
C ASP A 160 -5.11 -22.91 4.82
N ALA A 161 -4.60 -24.11 5.11
CA ALA A 161 -5.38 -25.28 5.53
C ALA A 161 -4.65 -26.11 6.60
N GLU A 162 -5.38 -26.51 7.65
CA GLU A 162 -4.91 -27.47 8.66
C GLU A 162 -4.75 -28.88 8.07
N GLY A 163 -3.68 -29.59 8.45
CA GLY A 163 -3.43 -30.99 8.11
C GLY A 163 -2.09 -31.23 7.45
N THR A 164 -1.92 -32.42 6.87
CA THR A 164 -0.66 -32.79 6.20
C THR A 164 -0.62 -32.27 4.76
N TRP A 165 0.31 -31.37 4.50
CA TRP A 165 0.67 -30.90 3.19
C TRP A 165 1.76 -31.79 2.58
N ARG A 166 1.73 -31.96 1.26
CA ARG A 166 2.80 -32.61 0.49
C ARG A 166 3.42 -31.58 -0.44
N PHE A 167 4.72 -31.65 -0.69
CA PHE A 167 5.36 -30.79 -1.68
C PHE A 167 6.25 -31.58 -2.62
N ARG A 168 6.43 -31.05 -3.83
CA ARG A 168 7.46 -31.48 -4.77
C ARG A 168 8.05 -30.28 -5.49
N THR A 169 9.37 -30.14 -5.46
CA THR A 169 10.08 -29.04 -6.12
C THR A 169 10.27 -29.29 -7.62
N ARG A 170 10.39 -28.20 -8.37
CA ARG A 170 10.86 -28.16 -9.76
C ARG A 170 11.95 -27.12 -9.87
N SER A 171 13.06 -27.44 -10.53
CA SER A 171 14.17 -26.49 -10.67
C SER A 171 15.00 -26.69 -11.92
N THR A 172 15.67 -25.63 -12.37
CA THR A 172 16.76 -25.75 -13.36
C THR A 172 18.04 -26.35 -12.76
N ALA A 173 18.23 -26.26 -11.43
CA ALA A 173 19.30 -26.98 -10.74
C ALA A 173 18.85 -28.41 -10.42
N ARG A 174 19.56 -29.41 -10.96
CA ARG A 174 19.25 -30.83 -10.84
C ARG A 174 19.12 -31.28 -9.38
N SER A 175 20.05 -30.88 -8.52
CA SER A 175 20.07 -31.21 -7.10
C SER A 175 18.82 -30.73 -6.36
N LEU A 176 18.20 -29.64 -6.84
CA LEU A 176 16.96 -29.06 -6.31
C LEU A 176 15.69 -29.60 -7.01
N ASP A 177 15.80 -30.21 -8.18
CA ASP A 177 14.67 -30.69 -8.96
C ASP A 177 14.12 -32.03 -8.43
N GLY A 178 12.82 -32.08 -8.12
CA GLY A 178 12.13 -33.31 -7.74
C GLY A 178 12.23 -33.69 -6.25
N ILE A 179 12.74 -32.82 -5.38
CA ILE A 179 12.71 -33.02 -3.92
C ILE A 179 11.26 -33.07 -3.47
N ALA A 180 10.91 -34.10 -2.71
CA ALA A 180 9.56 -34.29 -2.21
C ALA A 180 9.55 -34.54 -0.71
N GLY A 181 8.49 -34.09 -0.06
CA GLY A 181 8.33 -34.25 1.38
C GLY A 181 6.91 -33.94 1.84
N THR A 182 6.76 -33.94 3.15
CA THR A 182 5.51 -33.58 3.82
C THR A 182 5.78 -32.56 4.90
N ALA A 183 4.78 -31.75 5.20
CA ALA A 183 4.77 -30.86 6.35
C ALA A 183 3.39 -30.86 7.01
N ASP A 184 3.37 -30.90 8.33
CA ASP A 184 2.12 -30.89 9.08
C ASP A 184 1.81 -29.47 9.55
N VAL A 185 0.60 -29.02 9.24
CA VAL A 185 0.04 -27.73 9.67
C VAL A 185 -0.95 -27.98 10.81
N ALA A 186 -0.65 -27.40 11.97
CA ALA A 186 -1.52 -27.45 13.14
C ALA A 186 -2.71 -26.46 13.03
N PRO A 187 -3.77 -26.61 13.84
CA PRO A 187 -4.83 -25.62 13.92
C PRO A 187 -4.29 -24.22 14.22
N ALA A 188 -4.98 -23.19 13.73
CA ALA A 188 -4.63 -21.82 14.05
C ALA A 188 -4.82 -21.49 15.54
N PRO A 189 -4.02 -20.56 16.10
CA PRO A 189 -4.33 -19.90 17.36
C PRO A 189 -5.70 -19.19 17.34
N VAL A 190 -6.30 -18.98 18.52
CA VAL A 190 -7.62 -18.31 18.65
C VAL A 190 -7.61 -16.86 18.18
N ASP A 191 -6.46 -16.20 18.28
CA ASP A 191 -6.19 -14.79 17.95
C ASP A 191 -5.55 -14.60 16.56
N ALA A 192 -5.27 -15.69 15.86
CA ALA A 192 -4.95 -15.60 14.45
C ALA A 192 -6.27 -15.60 13.67
N HIS A 193 -6.37 -14.75 12.64
CA HIS A 193 -7.59 -14.63 11.83
C HIS A 193 -7.36 -15.00 10.36
N GLY A 194 -6.08 -15.15 9.98
CA GLY A 194 -5.67 -15.32 8.60
C GLY A 194 -5.73 -14.05 7.78
N PRO A 195 -5.47 -14.17 6.47
CA PRO A 195 -5.28 -13.01 5.62
C PRO A 195 -6.60 -12.29 5.32
N VAL A 196 -6.53 -10.98 5.10
CA VAL A 196 -7.72 -10.16 4.83
C VAL A 196 -8.16 -10.30 3.37
N ARG A 197 -9.47 -10.38 3.14
CA ARG A 197 -10.11 -10.47 1.82
C ARG A 197 -11.24 -9.45 1.70
N VAL A 198 -11.62 -9.15 0.47
CA VAL A 198 -12.81 -8.35 0.16
C VAL A 198 -14.08 -9.12 0.57
N ASP A 199 -15.02 -8.43 1.21
CA ASP A 199 -16.34 -8.91 1.62
C ASP A 199 -17.38 -7.84 1.25
N GLY A 200 -17.90 -7.91 0.02
CA GLY A 200 -18.72 -6.85 -0.56
C GLY A 200 -17.93 -5.54 -0.71
N PHE A 201 -18.39 -4.49 -0.04
CA PHE A 201 -17.70 -3.19 0.03
C PHE A 201 -16.79 -3.04 1.26
N HIS A 202 -16.61 -4.12 2.01
CA HIS A 202 -15.84 -4.16 3.24
C HIS A 202 -14.77 -5.26 3.18
N PHE A 203 -14.17 -5.55 4.33
CA PHE A 203 -13.10 -6.52 4.46
C PHE A 203 -13.37 -7.52 5.58
N ARG A 204 -12.85 -8.74 5.42
CA ARG A 204 -12.97 -9.81 6.42
C ARG A 204 -11.71 -10.65 6.39
N HIS A 205 -11.27 -11.08 7.56
CA HIS A 205 -10.24 -12.10 7.69
C HIS A 205 -10.75 -13.46 7.21
N ALA A 206 -9.83 -14.38 6.91
CA ALA A 206 -10.16 -15.71 6.39
C ALA A 206 -11.02 -16.56 7.34
N ASP A 207 -10.92 -16.33 8.66
CA ASP A 207 -11.76 -16.98 9.69
C ASP A 207 -13.19 -16.43 9.78
N GLY A 208 -13.49 -15.36 9.05
CA GLY A 208 -14.77 -14.68 9.08
C GLY A 208 -14.82 -13.44 9.97
N THR A 209 -13.75 -13.08 10.67
CA THR A 209 -13.69 -11.89 11.54
C THR A 209 -13.69 -10.60 10.71
N ARG A 210 -14.56 -9.64 11.04
CA ARG A 210 -14.64 -8.34 10.34
C ARG A 210 -13.32 -7.59 10.46
N HIS A 211 -12.79 -7.11 9.33
CA HIS A 211 -11.62 -6.24 9.29
C HIS A 211 -12.02 -4.83 8.88
N ARG A 212 -11.53 -3.82 9.60
CA ARG A 212 -11.59 -2.41 9.22
C ARG A 212 -10.16 -1.91 9.07
N PRO A 213 -9.71 -1.52 7.86
CA PRO A 213 -8.36 -1.02 7.66
C PRO A 213 -8.23 0.39 8.23
N LEU A 214 -7.92 0.49 9.52
CA LEU A 214 -7.52 1.73 10.17
C LEU A 214 -6.05 1.97 9.84
N GLY A 215 -5.82 2.60 8.70
CA GLY A 215 -4.48 2.84 8.18
C GLY A 215 -3.76 3.96 8.93
N THR A 216 -2.44 3.83 9.05
CA THR A 216 -1.51 4.94 9.24
C THR A 216 -0.34 4.84 8.25
N THR A 217 0.50 5.86 8.18
CA THR A 217 1.57 5.97 7.18
C THR A 217 2.92 6.16 7.86
N ALA A 218 3.89 5.29 7.58
CA ALA A 218 5.30 5.46 7.97
C ALA A 218 6.19 4.88 6.86
N TYR A 219 6.34 5.61 5.75
CA TYR A 219 6.83 5.06 4.49
C TYR A 219 8.20 4.37 4.60
N ALA A 220 9.15 4.96 5.32
CA ALA A 220 10.55 4.53 5.36
C ALA A 220 10.98 3.98 6.73
N TRP A 221 10.05 3.58 7.59
CA TRP A 221 10.34 3.23 8.98
C TRP A 221 11.34 2.07 9.10
N THR A 222 11.27 1.08 8.20
CA THR A 222 12.20 -0.06 8.13
C THR A 222 13.62 0.28 7.68
N HIS A 223 13.84 1.50 7.20
CA HIS A 223 15.14 2.01 6.77
C HIS A 223 15.78 2.94 7.81
N GLN A 224 15.15 3.10 8.97
CA GLN A 224 15.69 3.88 10.08
C GLN A 224 16.56 3.03 11.00
N SER A 225 17.20 3.64 11.99
CA SER A 225 17.97 2.91 13.01
C SER A 225 17.10 1.90 13.76
N GLU A 226 17.72 0.84 14.29
CA GLU A 226 17.02 -0.18 15.09
C GLU A 226 16.21 0.47 16.24
N ALA A 227 16.80 1.44 16.94
CA ALA A 227 16.13 2.14 18.02
C ALA A 227 14.85 2.86 17.56
N ARG A 228 14.88 3.50 16.37
CA ARG A 228 13.72 4.17 15.76
C ARG A 228 12.65 3.15 15.34
N GLN A 229 13.05 2.01 14.81
CA GLN A 229 12.13 0.92 14.45
C GLN A 229 11.41 0.38 15.69
N GLN A 230 12.13 0.15 16.79
CA GLN A 230 11.54 -0.28 18.07
C GLN A 230 10.59 0.77 18.66
N GLN A 231 10.94 2.05 18.57
CA GLN A 231 10.04 3.13 18.99
C GLN A 231 8.76 3.17 18.14
N THR A 232 8.88 2.95 16.83
CA THR A 232 7.72 2.87 15.92
C THR A 232 6.80 1.73 16.33
N LEU A 233 7.33 0.53 16.59
CA LEU A 233 6.55 -0.62 17.05
C LEU A 233 5.84 -0.34 18.39
N ALA A 234 6.53 0.30 19.34
CA ALA A 234 5.93 0.68 20.61
C ALA A 234 4.78 1.68 20.45
N THR A 235 4.94 2.68 19.57
CA THR A 235 3.88 3.63 19.23
C THR A 235 2.70 2.94 18.56
N LEU A 236 2.96 2.05 17.60
CA LEU A 236 1.91 1.28 16.92
C LEU A 236 1.11 0.42 17.89
N ALA A 237 1.79 -0.28 18.81
CA ALA A 237 1.15 -1.11 19.84
C ALA A 237 0.23 -0.31 20.78
N ALA A 238 0.49 0.99 20.96
CA ALA A 238 -0.34 1.90 21.76
C ALA A 238 -1.37 2.67 20.93
N SER A 239 -1.40 2.48 19.61
CA SER A 239 -2.26 3.19 18.67
C SER A 239 -3.47 2.34 18.23
N PRO A 240 -4.52 2.93 17.65
CA PRO A 240 -5.68 2.16 17.15
C PRO A 240 -5.46 1.56 15.75
N PHE A 241 -4.29 1.73 15.15
CA PHE A 241 -4.09 1.40 13.74
C PHE A 241 -3.93 -0.09 13.51
N THR A 242 -4.58 -0.60 12.48
CA THR A 242 -4.60 -2.01 12.07
C THR A 242 -3.96 -2.23 10.70
N LYS A 243 -3.50 -1.16 10.04
CA LYS A 243 -2.77 -1.22 8.77
C LYS A 243 -1.68 -0.13 8.74
N LEU A 244 -0.52 -0.46 8.18
CA LEU A 244 0.60 0.48 8.00
C LEU A 244 1.06 0.50 6.55
N ARG A 245 1.04 1.68 5.91
CA ARG A 245 1.68 1.88 4.60
C ARG A 245 3.19 2.04 4.75
N MET A 246 3.95 1.21 4.05
CA MET A 246 5.41 1.16 4.15
C MET A 246 6.06 0.75 2.81
N CYS A 247 7.21 1.34 2.50
CA CYS A 247 7.97 1.07 1.28
C CYS A 247 8.92 -0.11 1.46
N VAL A 248 9.05 -0.93 0.41
CA VAL A 248 10.11 -1.94 0.33
C VAL A 248 11.46 -1.27 0.02
N PHE A 249 11.47 -0.33 -0.93
CA PHE A 249 12.65 0.45 -1.25
C PHE A 249 12.84 1.61 -0.25
N PRO A 250 14.09 2.05 0.00
CA PRO A 250 14.34 3.22 0.80
C PRO A 250 13.76 4.47 0.14
N LYS A 251 13.42 5.48 0.95
CA LYS A 251 12.81 6.74 0.52
C LYS A 251 13.83 7.87 0.59
N SER A 252 14.00 8.65 -0.47
CA SER A 252 14.69 9.94 -0.43
C SER A 252 13.69 11.06 -0.69
N TYR A 253 13.51 11.95 0.30
CA TYR A 253 12.53 13.04 0.20
C TYR A 253 12.84 14.15 1.23
N LEU A 254 12.08 15.25 1.17
CA LEU A 254 12.03 16.23 2.25
C LEU A 254 11.78 15.52 3.60
N TYR A 255 12.57 15.91 4.61
CA TYR A 255 12.59 15.30 5.95
C TYR A 255 13.00 13.82 6.01
N ASN A 256 13.60 13.28 4.93
CA ASN A 256 14.16 11.93 4.89
C ASN A 256 15.40 11.88 3.99
N ALA A 257 16.50 12.44 4.51
CA ALA A 257 17.78 12.54 3.81
C ALA A 257 18.85 11.57 4.31
N ASN A 258 18.64 10.91 5.46
CA ASN A 258 19.56 9.94 6.02
C ASN A 258 19.75 8.75 5.08
N GLU A 259 20.95 8.19 5.06
CA GLU A 259 21.20 6.96 4.31
C GLU A 259 20.64 5.74 5.07
N PRO A 260 20.02 4.78 4.35
CA PRO A 260 19.67 3.51 4.95
C PRO A 260 20.94 2.73 5.30
N ILE A 261 20.81 1.81 6.26
CA ILE A 261 21.92 0.95 6.70
C ILE A 261 22.30 -0.05 5.60
N ASP A 262 21.37 -0.37 4.71
CA ASP A 262 21.44 -1.43 3.73
C ASP A 262 20.57 -1.14 2.50
N PHE A 263 20.73 -1.96 1.46
CA PHE A 263 20.00 -1.86 0.19
C PHE A 263 19.52 -3.24 -0.27
N PRO A 264 18.47 -3.31 -1.10
CA PRO A 264 17.97 -4.58 -1.63
C PRO A 264 18.92 -5.24 -2.63
N PHE A 265 19.85 -4.49 -3.24
CA PHE A 265 20.86 -4.99 -4.17
C PHE A 265 22.25 -4.86 -3.57
N VAL A 266 23.14 -5.80 -3.91
CA VAL A 266 24.55 -5.73 -3.49
C VAL A 266 25.24 -4.54 -4.17
N GLY A 267 25.96 -3.73 -3.40
CA GLY A 267 26.70 -2.57 -3.90
C GLY A 267 26.40 -1.31 -3.12
N SER A 268 26.69 -0.15 -3.72
CA SER A 268 26.45 1.16 -3.13
C SER A 268 26.26 2.23 -4.20
N LEU A 269 25.83 3.43 -3.80
CA LEU A 269 25.76 4.58 -4.71
C LEU A 269 27.14 4.94 -5.31
N GLU A 270 28.22 4.76 -4.55
CA GLU A 270 29.59 5.07 -4.98
C GLU A 270 30.13 4.06 -6.00
N THR A 271 29.86 2.77 -5.77
CA THR A 271 30.43 1.67 -6.58
C THR A 271 29.48 1.13 -7.65
N GLY A 272 28.21 1.53 -7.60
CA GLY A 272 27.12 0.96 -8.37
C GLY A 272 26.49 -0.26 -7.69
N PHE A 273 25.22 -0.51 -8.00
CA PHE A 273 24.50 -1.70 -7.56
C PHE A 273 24.58 -2.81 -8.60
N ASP A 274 24.91 -4.03 -8.17
CA ASP A 274 24.73 -5.23 -8.98
C ASP A 274 23.26 -5.63 -8.99
N LEU A 275 22.52 -5.14 -10.00
CA LEU A 275 21.10 -5.39 -10.14
C LEU A 275 20.77 -6.87 -10.38
N THR A 276 21.76 -7.74 -10.61
CA THR A 276 21.58 -9.20 -10.76
C THR A 276 21.70 -9.96 -9.44
N ARG A 277 22.04 -9.30 -8.33
CA ARG A 277 22.21 -9.92 -7.02
C ARG A 277 21.49 -9.12 -5.93
N PHE A 278 20.56 -9.77 -5.24
CA PHE A 278 19.91 -9.20 -4.07
C PHE A 278 20.81 -9.33 -2.83
N ASP A 279 20.60 -8.49 -1.82
CA ASP A 279 21.11 -8.71 -0.46
C ASP A 279 20.06 -9.44 0.38
N PRO A 280 20.18 -10.76 0.65
CA PRO A 280 19.20 -11.49 1.46
C PRO A 280 19.09 -10.98 2.89
N ALA A 281 20.10 -10.31 3.43
CA ALA A 281 20.02 -9.75 4.78
C ALA A 281 19.01 -8.60 4.86
N HIS A 282 18.90 -7.79 3.81
CA HIS A 282 17.89 -6.72 3.70
C HIS A 282 16.48 -7.28 3.78
N PHE A 283 16.16 -8.28 2.96
CA PHE A 283 14.83 -8.88 2.94
C PHE A 283 14.52 -9.66 4.22
N ARG A 284 15.51 -10.29 4.87
CA ARG A 284 15.31 -10.91 6.19
C ARG A 284 14.94 -9.90 7.28
N ARG A 285 15.50 -8.67 7.24
CA ARG A 285 15.12 -7.57 8.14
C ARG A 285 13.68 -7.11 7.86
N LEU A 286 13.32 -6.91 6.60
CA LEU A 286 11.94 -6.58 6.21
C LEU A 286 10.94 -7.66 6.67
N GLU A 287 11.25 -8.93 6.44
CA GLU A 287 10.46 -10.07 6.90
C GLU A 287 10.26 -10.08 8.42
N GLN A 288 11.30 -9.70 9.20
CA GLN A 288 11.15 -9.55 10.64
C GLN A 288 10.15 -8.47 11.00
N ARG A 289 10.20 -7.30 10.34
CA ARG A 289 9.25 -6.21 10.59
C ARG A 289 7.82 -6.54 10.20
N ILE A 290 7.62 -7.32 9.13
CA ILE A 290 6.30 -7.83 8.77
C ILE A 290 5.75 -8.76 9.86
N ARG A 291 6.60 -9.62 10.45
CA ARG A 291 6.22 -10.46 11.59
C ARG A 291 5.90 -9.63 12.84
N ASP A 292 6.74 -8.63 13.16
CA ASP A 292 6.50 -7.74 14.30
C ASP A 292 5.15 -7.01 14.15
N LEU A 293 4.80 -6.56 12.94
CA LEU A 293 3.47 -5.99 12.65
C LEU A 293 2.35 -7.03 12.79
N ALA A 294 2.57 -8.27 12.36
CA ALA A 294 1.58 -9.35 12.51
C ALA A 294 1.28 -9.64 13.98
N GLU A 295 2.31 -9.66 14.84
CA GLU A 295 2.17 -9.83 16.29
C GLU A 295 1.36 -8.70 16.95
N LEU A 296 1.35 -7.51 16.35
CA LEU A 296 0.53 -6.38 16.77
C LEU A 296 -0.88 -6.37 16.14
N GLY A 297 -1.21 -7.35 15.29
CA GLY A 297 -2.47 -7.37 14.54
C GLY A 297 -2.54 -6.37 13.39
N ILE A 298 -1.38 -5.90 12.91
CA ILE A 298 -1.27 -4.85 11.88
C ILE A 298 -0.98 -5.46 10.51
N GLN A 299 -1.76 -5.05 9.52
CA GLN A 299 -1.55 -5.36 8.11
C GLN A 299 -0.39 -4.52 7.55
N ALA A 300 0.59 -5.17 6.94
CA ALA A 300 1.69 -4.54 6.22
C ALA A 300 1.25 -4.24 4.78
N ASP A 301 0.92 -2.98 4.51
CA ASP A 301 0.59 -2.49 3.17
C ASP A 301 1.86 -2.09 2.44
N LEU A 302 2.41 -3.04 1.68
CA LEU A 302 3.74 -2.99 1.10
C LEU A 302 3.70 -2.26 -0.25
N ILE A 303 4.30 -1.07 -0.26
CA ILE A 303 4.54 -0.28 -1.45
C ILE A 303 5.73 -0.88 -2.20
N LEU A 304 5.44 -1.50 -3.35
CA LEU A 304 6.41 -2.22 -4.17
C LEU A 304 7.31 -1.29 -4.97
N PHE A 305 6.78 -0.15 -5.41
CA PHE A 305 7.50 0.89 -6.16
C PHE A 305 7.08 2.30 -5.72
N HIS A 306 7.98 3.28 -5.81
CA HIS A 306 7.66 4.69 -5.57
C HIS A 306 8.70 5.62 -6.19
N ALA A 307 8.35 6.89 -6.38
CA ALA A 307 9.20 7.89 -7.03
C ALA A 307 10.25 8.56 -6.09
N TYR A 308 10.18 8.30 -4.78
CA TYR A 308 11.03 8.94 -3.77
C TYR A 308 12.44 8.34 -3.71
N ASP A 309 13.28 8.63 -4.69
CA ASP A 309 14.50 7.86 -4.92
C ASP A 309 15.69 8.73 -5.34
N ARG A 310 16.88 8.34 -4.87
CA ARG A 310 18.17 8.87 -5.33
C ARG A 310 19.18 7.77 -5.70
N TRP A 311 18.80 6.50 -5.52
CA TRP A 311 19.66 5.33 -5.71
C TRP A 311 19.44 4.65 -7.07
N GLY A 312 18.37 5.03 -7.80
CA GLY A 312 18.05 4.53 -9.13
C GLY A 312 17.02 3.40 -9.15
N PHE A 313 16.44 3.04 -7.99
CA PHE A 313 15.44 1.97 -7.89
C PHE A 313 14.07 2.34 -8.49
N SER A 314 13.82 3.63 -8.69
CA SER A 314 12.64 4.11 -9.42
C SER A 314 12.72 3.80 -10.93
N ASP A 315 13.89 3.48 -11.46
CA ASP A 315 14.16 3.34 -12.89
C ASP A 315 15.15 2.20 -13.22
N LEU A 316 14.78 0.99 -12.80
CA LEU A 316 15.58 -0.22 -12.96
C LEU A 316 15.51 -0.84 -14.38
N GLY A 317 14.45 -0.51 -15.12
CA GLY A 317 14.11 -1.12 -16.41
C GLY A 317 13.31 -2.42 -16.28
N PRO A 318 12.61 -2.84 -17.37
CA PRO A 318 11.59 -3.89 -17.28
C PRO A 318 12.10 -5.21 -16.69
N ALA A 319 13.21 -5.75 -17.20
CA ALA A 319 13.73 -7.03 -16.75
C ALA A 319 14.13 -7.06 -15.27
N VAL A 320 14.64 -5.95 -14.75
CA VAL A 320 15.05 -5.84 -13.36
C VAL A 320 13.84 -5.62 -12.46
N ASP A 321 12.87 -4.79 -12.88
CA ASP A 321 11.59 -4.63 -12.18
C ASP A 321 10.88 -5.98 -12.00
N GLU A 322 10.82 -6.81 -13.06
CA GLU A 322 10.21 -8.14 -12.99
C GLU A 322 10.95 -9.08 -12.04
N ARG A 323 12.28 -9.12 -12.12
CA ARG A 323 13.11 -9.97 -11.24
C ARG A 323 12.95 -9.57 -9.78
N TYR A 324 13.00 -8.27 -9.49
CA TYR A 324 12.74 -7.72 -8.16
C TYR A 324 11.36 -8.14 -7.66
N LEU A 325 10.33 -7.95 -8.49
CA LEU A 325 8.96 -8.21 -8.08
C LEU A 325 8.71 -9.70 -7.81
N ARG A 326 9.20 -10.60 -8.69
CA ARG A 326 9.15 -12.05 -8.45
C ARG A 326 9.86 -12.42 -7.15
N TYR A 327 11.05 -11.86 -6.91
CA TYR A 327 11.81 -12.15 -5.70
C TYR A 327 11.08 -11.68 -4.44
N VAL A 328 10.55 -10.45 -4.41
CA VAL A 328 9.79 -9.92 -3.26
C VAL A 328 8.52 -10.72 -3.00
N VAL A 329 7.71 -10.99 -4.03
CA VAL A 329 6.43 -11.68 -3.86
C VAL A 329 6.67 -13.12 -3.39
N ARG A 330 7.62 -13.85 -3.97
CA ARG A 330 7.98 -15.22 -3.52
C ARG A 330 8.44 -15.27 -2.06
N ARG A 331 9.12 -14.22 -1.59
CA ARG A 331 9.54 -14.11 -0.19
C ARG A 331 8.37 -13.79 0.75
N LEU A 332 7.43 -12.96 0.33
CA LEU A 332 6.49 -12.31 1.23
C LEU A 332 5.04 -12.81 1.13
N ALA A 333 4.65 -13.51 0.04
CA ALA A 333 3.31 -14.07 -0.12
C ALA A 333 2.96 -15.17 0.91
N GLY A 334 3.93 -15.65 1.69
CA GLY A 334 3.67 -16.58 2.79
C GLY A 334 3.15 -15.92 4.08
N TYR A 335 3.14 -14.60 4.19
CA TYR A 335 2.72 -13.89 5.40
C TYR A 335 1.27 -13.40 5.29
N ALA A 336 0.41 -13.85 6.19
CA ALA A 336 -1.02 -13.56 6.14
C ALA A 336 -1.37 -12.05 6.21
N ASN A 337 -0.54 -11.23 6.85
CA ASN A 337 -0.79 -9.82 7.05
C ASN A 337 -0.26 -8.91 5.92
N VAL A 338 0.14 -9.47 4.77
CA VAL A 338 0.65 -8.69 3.63
C VAL A 338 -0.48 -8.19 2.73
N TRP A 339 -0.41 -6.91 2.35
CA TRP A 339 -1.17 -6.33 1.25
C TRP A 339 -0.17 -5.76 0.22
N TRP A 340 -0.52 -5.84 -1.06
CA TRP A 340 0.27 -5.30 -2.15
C TRP A 340 -0.26 -3.93 -2.57
N SER A 341 0.59 -2.92 -2.47
CA SER A 341 0.40 -1.62 -3.11
C SER A 341 1.42 -1.51 -4.25
N MET A 342 0.98 -1.71 -5.49
CA MET A 342 1.85 -1.73 -6.69
C MET A 342 2.75 -0.50 -6.75
N ALA A 343 2.23 0.67 -6.36
CA ALA A 343 3.04 1.85 -6.17
C ALA A 343 2.44 2.78 -5.11
N ASN A 344 3.26 3.71 -4.63
CA ASN A 344 2.79 4.99 -4.10
C ASN A 344 3.04 6.07 -5.14
N GLU A 345 2.00 6.81 -5.51
CA GLU A 345 2.06 7.87 -6.52
C GLU A 345 2.55 7.33 -7.88
N TYR A 346 1.85 6.31 -8.41
CA TYR A 346 2.27 5.58 -9.61
C TYR A 346 2.55 6.48 -10.82
N ASP A 347 1.80 7.58 -10.94
CA ASP A 347 1.89 8.56 -12.01
C ASP A 347 3.14 9.46 -11.91
N LEU A 348 3.89 9.38 -10.82
CA LEU A 348 5.19 10.02 -10.65
C LEU A 348 6.37 9.09 -11.01
N MET A 349 6.12 7.81 -11.31
CA MET A 349 7.15 6.88 -11.80
C MET A 349 7.38 7.08 -13.29
N TRP A 350 8.14 8.11 -13.67
CA TRP A 350 8.26 8.55 -15.07
C TRP A 350 8.89 7.53 -16.03
N SER A 351 9.56 6.50 -15.50
CA SER A 351 10.12 5.38 -16.24
C SER A 351 9.10 4.30 -16.63
N LYS A 352 7.88 4.36 -16.07
CA LYS A 352 6.83 3.35 -16.25
C LYS A 352 5.56 3.96 -16.86
N ASP A 353 4.82 3.14 -17.59
CA ASP A 353 3.50 3.50 -18.13
C ASP A 353 2.38 2.56 -17.67
N LEU A 354 1.18 2.73 -18.22
CA LEU A 354 0.04 1.90 -17.83
C LEU A 354 0.25 0.43 -18.21
N ASP A 355 0.86 0.15 -19.36
CA ASP A 355 1.15 -1.22 -19.80
C ASP A 355 2.22 -1.87 -18.91
N ASP A 356 3.21 -1.10 -18.45
CA ASP A 356 4.15 -1.56 -17.42
C ASP A 356 3.44 -1.94 -16.12
N TRP A 357 2.48 -1.13 -15.66
CA TRP A 357 1.73 -1.45 -14.44
C TRP A 357 0.87 -2.70 -14.59
N GLU A 358 0.20 -2.90 -15.73
CA GLU A 358 -0.56 -4.13 -15.99
C GLU A 358 0.35 -5.37 -16.03
N ARG A 359 1.52 -5.25 -16.69
CA ARG A 359 2.53 -6.31 -16.74
C ARG A 359 3.08 -6.66 -15.36
N LEU A 360 3.42 -5.65 -14.54
CA LEU A 360 3.93 -5.86 -13.19
C LEU A 360 2.85 -6.44 -12.26
N ALA A 361 1.59 -5.99 -12.37
CA ALA A 361 0.49 -6.54 -11.59
C ALA A 361 0.21 -8.02 -11.94
N ALA A 362 0.35 -8.40 -13.22
CA ALA A 362 0.24 -9.79 -13.64
C ALA A 362 1.28 -10.70 -12.97
N ILE A 363 2.51 -10.20 -12.73
CA ILE A 363 3.56 -10.94 -12.03
C ILE A 363 3.20 -11.17 -10.57
N VAL A 364 2.65 -10.16 -9.89
CA VAL A 364 2.15 -10.32 -8.51
C VAL A 364 1.06 -11.39 -8.47
N GLY A 365 0.10 -11.35 -9.40
CA GLY A 365 -0.93 -12.38 -9.49
C GLY A 365 -0.40 -13.79 -9.84
N GLU A 366 0.70 -13.88 -10.57
CA GLU A 366 1.34 -15.16 -10.92
C GLU A 366 2.11 -15.78 -9.73
N GLU A 367 2.74 -14.94 -8.91
CA GLU A 367 3.63 -15.35 -7.82
C GLU A 367 2.96 -15.35 -6.43
N ASP A 368 1.81 -14.68 -6.27
CA ASP A 368 0.97 -14.76 -5.07
C ASP A 368 -0.26 -15.64 -5.31
N PRO A 369 -0.15 -16.97 -5.10
CA PRO A 369 -1.27 -17.88 -5.33
C PRO A 369 -2.32 -17.84 -4.19
N PHE A 370 -2.09 -17.04 -3.14
CA PHE A 370 -2.96 -16.98 -1.97
C PHE A 370 -3.97 -15.84 -2.05
N GLY A 371 -3.78 -14.90 -2.99
CA GLY A 371 -4.73 -13.83 -3.28
C GLY A 371 -4.78 -12.77 -2.19
N HIS A 372 -3.63 -12.25 -1.78
CA HIS A 372 -3.58 -11.07 -0.92
C HIS A 372 -4.24 -9.88 -1.60
N LEU A 373 -4.67 -8.90 -0.80
CA LEU A 373 -5.22 -7.67 -1.35
C LEU A 373 -4.16 -6.96 -2.19
N ASN A 374 -4.53 -6.54 -3.39
CA ASN A 374 -3.67 -5.84 -4.33
C ASN A 374 -4.37 -4.58 -4.86
N SER A 375 -3.67 -3.45 -4.87
CA SER A 375 -4.14 -2.17 -5.42
C SER A 375 -2.96 -1.27 -5.83
N ILE A 376 -3.24 -0.04 -6.25
CA ILE A 376 -2.25 0.94 -6.71
C ILE A 376 -2.67 2.37 -6.34
N HIS A 377 -1.76 3.17 -5.82
CA HIS A 377 -2.04 4.50 -5.28
C HIS A 377 -1.59 5.63 -6.22
N ASN A 378 -2.47 6.61 -6.47
CA ASN A 378 -2.22 7.79 -7.33
C ASN A 378 -1.60 8.97 -6.57
N CYS A 379 -1.02 9.93 -7.29
CA CYS A 379 -0.82 11.32 -6.86
C CYS A 379 -1.89 12.21 -7.49
N ARG A 380 -1.96 12.21 -8.83
CA ARG A 380 -2.88 13.03 -9.62
C ARG A 380 -3.99 12.18 -10.24
N PRO A 381 -3.89 11.65 -11.48
CA PRO A 381 -5.00 10.91 -12.06
C PRO A 381 -5.23 9.60 -11.29
N PHE A 382 -6.49 9.32 -10.97
CA PHE A 382 -6.86 8.00 -10.50
C PHE A 382 -6.46 6.93 -11.52
N TYR A 383 -5.96 5.82 -11.00
CA TYR A 383 -5.84 4.62 -11.81
C TYR A 383 -7.24 4.10 -12.18
N ASP A 384 -7.33 3.29 -13.23
CA ASP A 384 -8.58 2.61 -13.54
C ASP A 384 -8.82 1.48 -12.53
N TYR A 385 -9.59 1.76 -11.47
CA TYR A 385 -9.87 0.75 -10.45
C TYR A 385 -10.83 -0.36 -10.92
N ASP A 386 -11.35 -0.33 -12.16
CA ASP A 386 -12.12 -1.46 -12.72
C ASP A 386 -11.25 -2.66 -13.09
N ARG A 387 -9.92 -2.50 -13.14
CA ARG A 387 -9.01 -3.59 -13.52
C ARG A 387 -9.21 -4.84 -12.66
N PRO A 388 -9.23 -6.06 -13.25
CA PRO A 388 -9.58 -7.28 -12.52
C PRO A 388 -8.63 -7.64 -11.37
N TRP A 389 -7.35 -7.28 -11.48
CA TRP A 389 -6.35 -7.57 -10.45
C TRP A 389 -6.47 -6.65 -9.21
N ILE A 390 -7.18 -5.52 -9.34
CA ILE A 390 -7.40 -4.58 -8.24
C ILE A 390 -8.52 -5.12 -7.34
N THR A 391 -8.18 -5.34 -6.08
CA THR A 391 -9.11 -5.85 -5.06
C THR A 391 -9.93 -4.74 -4.40
N HIS A 392 -9.33 -3.56 -4.20
CA HIS A 392 -9.95 -2.41 -3.54
C HIS A 392 -9.39 -1.12 -4.14
N VAL A 393 -10.13 -0.02 -4.00
CA VAL A 393 -9.67 1.32 -4.37
C VAL A 393 -8.70 1.82 -3.30
N SER A 394 -7.47 2.16 -3.67
CA SER A 394 -6.43 2.73 -2.80
C SER A 394 -6.03 4.09 -3.36
N ILE A 395 -6.49 5.19 -2.76
CA ILE A 395 -6.36 6.52 -3.39
C ILE A 395 -5.70 7.58 -2.52
N GLN A 396 -5.01 8.49 -3.20
CA GLN A 396 -4.72 9.82 -2.70
C GLN A 396 -5.84 10.77 -3.09
N ARG A 397 -6.21 11.69 -2.19
CA ARG A 397 -7.11 12.79 -2.54
C ARG A 397 -6.55 13.59 -3.73
N VAL A 398 -7.43 13.98 -4.65
CA VAL A 398 -7.08 14.81 -5.82
C VAL A 398 -7.68 16.22 -5.74
N ASP A 399 -8.69 16.40 -4.90
CA ASP A 399 -9.31 17.69 -4.58
C ASP A 399 -8.91 18.08 -3.15
N VAL A 400 -8.60 19.36 -2.92
CA VAL A 400 -8.15 19.87 -1.62
C VAL A 400 -9.31 20.00 -0.62
N TYR A 401 -10.52 20.20 -1.12
CA TYR A 401 -11.74 20.40 -0.34
C TYR A 401 -12.60 19.14 -0.25
N ARG A 402 -12.91 18.51 -1.39
CA ARG A 402 -13.73 17.28 -1.45
C ARG A 402 -12.84 16.05 -1.44
N THR A 403 -12.53 15.59 -0.24
CA THR A 403 -11.62 14.48 0.03
C THR A 403 -12.41 13.20 0.27
N ALA A 404 -12.75 12.89 1.52
CA ALA A 404 -13.55 11.73 1.89
C ALA A 404 -15.04 11.85 1.53
N GLU A 405 -15.50 13.04 1.16
CA GLU A 405 -16.88 13.30 0.76
C GLU A 405 -17.29 12.60 -0.55
N ASN A 406 -16.32 12.12 -1.34
CA ASN A 406 -16.56 11.40 -2.60
C ASN A 406 -16.57 9.86 -2.43
N THR A 407 -16.43 9.36 -1.20
CA THR A 407 -16.28 7.92 -0.91
C THR A 407 -17.42 7.07 -1.50
N ASP A 408 -18.66 7.50 -1.33
CA ASP A 408 -19.84 6.83 -1.86
C ASP A 408 -19.89 6.85 -3.40
N GLN A 409 -19.54 7.97 -4.01
CA GLN A 409 -19.45 8.10 -5.48
C GLN A 409 -18.38 7.18 -6.06
N TRP A 410 -17.23 7.05 -5.39
CA TRP A 410 -16.18 6.11 -5.78
C TRP A 410 -16.61 4.65 -5.61
N ARG A 411 -17.30 4.35 -4.50
CA ARG A 411 -17.88 3.04 -4.22
C ARG A 411 -18.90 2.63 -5.30
N GLU A 412 -19.78 3.55 -5.70
CA GLU A 412 -20.74 3.35 -6.79
C GLU A 412 -20.06 3.21 -8.16
N ARG A 413 -19.04 4.02 -8.44
CA ARG A 413 -18.33 4.02 -9.71
C ARG A 413 -17.63 2.69 -9.99
N TRP A 414 -16.87 2.19 -9.03
CA TRP A 414 -15.99 1.03 -9.25
C TRP A 414 -16.53 -0.28 -8.65
N GLY A 415 -17.59 -0.23 -7.85
CA GLY A 415 -18.18 -1.43 -7.26
C GLY A 415 -17.24 -2.19 -6.31
N LYS A 416 -16.25 -1.50 -5.73
CA LYS A 416 -15.20 -2.07 -4.87
C LYS A 416 -15.09 -1.33 -3.53
N PRO A 417 -14.57 -1.95 -2.46
CA PRO A 417 -14.25 -1.25 -1.21
C PRO A 417 -13.34 -0.04 -1.47
N VAL A 418 -13.60 1.06 -0.78
CA VAL A 418 -12.81 2.30 -0.91
C VAL A 418 -11.96 2.54 0.32
N VAL A 419 -10.65 2.64 0.11
CA VAL A 419 -9.66 3.02 1.11
C VAL A 419 -8.95 4.29 0.61
N ILE A 420 -9.18 5.40 1.31
CA ILE A 420 -8.49 6.67 1.05
C ILE A 420 -7.18 6.63 1.83
N ASP A 421 -6.20 5.94 1.25
CA ASP A 421 -4.91 5.71 1.88
C ASP A 421 -4.13 6.99 2.18
N GLU A 422 -4.33 8.05 1.38
CA GLU A 422 -3.74 9.36 1.65
C GLU A 422 -4.77 10.50 1.47
N CYS A 423 -5.24 11.05 2.58
CA CYS A 423 -6.09 12.24 2.60
C CYS A 423 -5.38 13.44 3.23
N ALA A 424 -4.11 13.67 2.90
CA ALA A 424 -3.18 14.50 3.69
C ALA A 424 -3.02 14.05 5.13
N TYR A 425 -2.15 14.75 5.85
CA TYR A 425 -1.69 14.39 7.18
C TYR A 425 -1.89 15.50 8.19
N GLU A 426 -2.20 15.10 9.43
CA GLU A 426 -2.22 15.99 10.58
C GLU A 426 -0.79 16.50 10.83
N GLY A 427 -0.58 17.80 10.93
CA GLY A 427 0.76 18.35 11.12
C GLY A 427 0.84 19.84 10.83
N ASP A 428 2.06 20.33 10.64
CA ASP A 428 2.36 21.75 10.49
C ASP A 428 3.53 22.07 9.55
N ILE A 429 3.95 21.11 8.69
CA ILE A 429 4.97 21.39 7.67
C ILE A 429 4.47 22.39 6.61
N ASP A 430 5.39 22.93 5.82
CA ASP A 430 5.07 23.94 4.80
C ASP A 430 4.21 23.37 3.65
N GLN A 431 4.27 22.05 3.43
CA GLN A 431 3.58 21.39 2.35
C GLN A 431 2.08 21.18 2.61
N GLY A 432 1.23 21.55 1.65
CA GLY A 432 -0.24 21.44 1.76
C GLY A 432 -0.80 20.02 1.92
N TRP A 433 0.04 18.99 1.75
CA TRP A 433 -0.32 17.60 2.02
C TRP A 433 -0.04 17.17 3.48
N GLY A 434 0.65 17.98 4.29
CA GLY A 434 1.07 17.60 5.65
C GLY A 434 0.80 18.64 6.72
N ASN A 435 -0.24 19.46 6.57
CA ASN A 435 -0.48 20.59 7.47
C ASN A 435 -1.95 20.84 7.83
N ILE A 436 -2.76 19.78 7.87
CA ILE A 436 -4.13 19.89 8.37
C ILE A 436 -4.17 19.71 9.89
N THR A 437 -5.21 20.20 10.54
CA THR A 437 -5.41 20.00 11.98
C THR A 437 -5.92 18.60 12.28
N GLY A 438 -5.78 18.14 13.53
CA GLY A 438 -6.36 16.87 13.97
C GLY A 438 -7.89 16.84 13.86
N GLU A 439 -8.57 17.98 13.99
CA GLU A 439 -10.01 18.10 13.75
C GLU A 439 -10.38 17.77 12.29
N GLU A 440 -9.62 18.30 11.34
CA GLU A 440 -9.86 18.05 9.91
C GLU A 440 -9.56 16.60 9.54
N MET A 441 -8.50 16.01 10.11
CA MET A 441 -8.21 14.58 9.96
C MET A 441 -9.37 13.74 10.53
N THR A 442 -9.82 14.05 11.75
CA THR A 442 -10.96 13.39 12.39
C THR A 442 -12.23 13.50 11.53
N ARG A 443 -12.50 14.68 10.97
CA ARG A 443 -13.65 14.92 10.09
C ARG A 443 -13.63 14.00 8.88
N ARG A 444 -12.47 13.83 8.23
CA ARG A 444 -12.33 12.98 7.04
C ARG A 444 -12.61 11.51 7.34
N PHE A 445 -12.10 11.00 8.46
CA PHE A 445 -12.43 9.65 8.93
C PHE A 445 -13.93 9.44 9.11
N TRP A 446 -14.63 10.42 9.70
CA TRP A 446 -16.09 10.38 9.84
C TRP A 446 -16.83 10.46 8.50
N GLU A 447 -16.41 11.35 7.59
CA GLU A 447 -17.00 11.45 6.24
C GLU A 447 -16.86 10.14 5.44
N GLY A 448 -15.70 9.49 5.53
CA GLY A 448 -15.44 8.19 4.90
C GLY A 448 -16.31 7.08 5.52
N ALA A 449 -16.37 7.01 6.85
CA ALA A 449 -17.13 5.98 7.55
C ALA A 449 -18.64 6.05 7.27
N VAL A 450 -19.26 7.23 7.32
CA VAL A 450 -20.71 7.35 7.04
C VAL A 450 -21.07 7.12 5.57
N ARG A 451 -20.07 7.11 4.68
CA ARG A 451 -20.21 6.77 3.24
C ARG A 451 -19.78 5.34 2.91
N GLY A 452 -19.46 4.54 3.93
CA GLY A 452 -19.10 3.14 3.79
C GLY A 452 -17.72 2.88 3.19
N GLY A 453 -16.77 3.78 3.40
CA GLY A 453 -15.36 3.55 3.09
C GLY A 453 -14.44 3.77 4.28
N TYR A 454 -13.14 3.74 4.00
CA TYR A 454 -12.07 3.78 4.99
C TYR A 454 -11.08 4.90 4.67
N VAL A 455 -10.38 5.39 5.68
CA VAL A 455 -9.45 6.52 5.56
C VAL A 455 -8.14 6.16 6.25
N GLY A 456 -7.02 6.51 5.62
CA GLY A 456 -5.66 6.37 6.14
C GLY A 456 -5.24 7.63 6.88
N HIS A 457 -4.64 7.44 8.06
CA HIS A 457 -4.00 8.48 8.84
C HIS A 457 -2.56 8.71 8.37
N GLY A 458 -2.04 9.89 8.65
CA GLY A 458 -0.61 10.15 8.74
C GLY A 458 -0.38 11.44 9.51
N GLU A 459 0.87 11.61 9.94
CA GLU A 459 1.26 12.72 10.81
C GLU A 459 2.63 13.30 10.40
N THR A 460 2.72 14.64 10.41
CA THR A 460 3.87 15.41 9.92
C THR A 460 4.11 16.66 10.79
N TYR A 461 4.27 16.49 12.10
CA TYR A 461 4.69 17.60 12.97
C TYR A 461 6.18 17.89 12.81
N TYR A 462 6.51 19.15 12.58
CA TYR A 462 7.86 19.63 12.41
C TYR A 462 8.61 19.60 13.76
N PRO A 463 9.68 18.79 13.91
CA PRO A 463 10.26 18.52 15.23
C PRO A 463 10.76 19.76 15.99
N PRO A 464 11.36 20.79 15.33
CA PRO A 464 11.74 22.02 16.04
C PRO A 464 10.57 22.81 16.64
N ALA A 465 9.33 22.54 16.22
CA ALA A 465 8.12 23.13 16.80
C ALA A 465 7.57 22.31 17.98
N LEU A 466 8.12 21.12 18.26
CA LEU A 466 7.69 20.25 19.34
C LEU A 466 8.47 20.57 20.63
N ASP A 467 7.77 20.59 21.77
CA ASP A 467 8.38 20.61 23.11
C ASP A 467 8.90 19.19 23.49
N ALA A 468 9.63 18.55 22.57
CA ALA A 468 10.19 17.22 22.74
C ALA A 468 11.73 17.29 22.73
N PRO A 469 12.43 16.46 23.52
CA PRO A 469 13.88 16.35 23.39
C PRO A 469 14.22 15.89 21.96
N GLY A 470 15.02 16.68 21.26
CA GLY A 470 15.48 16.34 19.91
C GLY A 470 16.23 15.01 19.90
N ASP A 471 16.12 14.27 18.80
CA ASP A 471 16.95 13.09 18.57
C ASP A 471 18.39 13.57 18.27
N ALA A 472 19.35 13.01 18.98
CA ALA A 472 20.75 13.44 18.93
C ALA A 472 21.39 13.24 17.55
N ASP A 473 20.83 12.33 16.75
CA ASP A 473 21.38 11.91 15.46
C ASP A 473 20.55 12.41 14.25
N ASP A 474 19.33 12.93 14.49
CA ASP A 474 18.40 13.33 13.43
C ASP A 474 17.32 14.31 13.95
N ASP A 475 17.38 15.58 13.57
CA ASP A 475 16.42 16.61 13.99
C ASP A 475 15.17 16.70 13.11
N GLU A 476 15.04 15.85 12.08
CA GLU A 476 13.92 15.82 11.13
C GLU A 476 13.14 14.50 11.21
N VAL A 477 12.79 14.06 12.43
CA VAL A 477 12.00 12.83 12.64
C VAL A 477 10.50 13.09 12.55
N LEU A 478 9.90 12.76 11.41
CA LEU A 478 8.45 12.82 11.19
C LEU A 478 7.86 11.43 11.03
N TRP A 479 6.75 11.16 11.72
CA TRP A 479 6.03 9.87 11.70
C TRP A 479 5.79 9.34 10.29
N TRP A 480 5.17 10.16 9.43
CA TRP A 480 4.82 9.83 8.05
C TRP A 480 5.94 9.18 7.24
N SER A 481 7.20 9.58 7.47
CA SER A 481 8.35 9.01 6.78
C SER A 481 9.09 8.02 7.66
N LYS A 482 9.55 8.44 8.84
CA LYS A 482 10.54 7.71 9.63
C LYS A 482 9.92 6.85 10.73
N GLY A 483 8.62 6.95 10.97
CA GLY A 483 8.00 6.39 12.18
C GLY A 483 8.44 7.16 13.43
N GLY A 484 8.63 6.46 14.55
CA GLY A 484 8.96 7.06 15.84
C GLY A 484 7.71 7.23 16.71
N VAL A 485 7.40 8.47 17.08
CA VAL A 485 6.30 8.82 18.00
C VAL A 485 5.23 9.62 17.27
N LEU A 486 3.97 9.40 17.67
CA LEU A 486 2.83 10.24 17.27
C LEU A 486 2.65 11.37 18.28
N HIS A 487 2.54 12.59 17.78
CA HIS A 487 2.34 13.83 18.54
C HIS A 487 0.94 14.42 18.37
N GLY A 488 0.21 13.94 17.37
CA GLY A 488 -1.10 14.42 16.97
C GLY A 488 -2.22 14.04 17.91
N THR A 489 -3.36 14.62 17.62
CA THR A 489 -4.57 14.57 18.42
C THR A 489 -5.64 13.67 17.80
N SER A 490 -5.59 13.43 16.49
CA SER A 490 -6.58 12.60 15.79
C SER A 490 -6.53 11.10 16.14
N PRO A 491 -5.39 10.45 16.51
CA PRO A 491 -5.39 9.01 16.79
C PRO A 491 -6.41 8.59 17.86
N ALA A 492 -6.53 9.35 18.95
CA ALA A 492 -7.54 9.06 19.99
C ALA A 492 -8.99 9.20 19.47
N ARG A 493 -9.25 10.14 18.55
CA ARG A 493 -10.58 10.34 17.95
C ARG A 493 -10.91 9.29 16.89
N ILE A 494 -9.90 8.82 16.15
CA ILE A 494 -10.02 7.68 15.24
C ILE A 494 -10.38 6.42 16.05
N ALA A 495 -9.71 6.21 17.20
CA ALA A 495 -10.06 5.13 18.12
C ALA A 495 -11.50 5.25 18.67
N PHE A 496 -12.01 6.48 18.86
CA PHE A 496 -13.40 6.70 19.25
C PHE A 496 -14.39 6.31 18.14
N LEU A 497 -14.14 6.72 16.90
CA LEU A 497 -14.94 6.28 15.75
C LEU A 497 -14.95 4.76 15.61
N GLU A 498 -13.78 4.12 15.77
CA GLU A 498 -13.66 2.66 15.70
C GLU A 498 -14.55 1.94 16.73
N ARG A 499 -14.60 2.44 17.98
CA ARG A 499 -15.51 1.87 19.00
C ARG A 499 -16.97 1.93 18.55
N LEU A 500 -17.39 3.05 17.96
CA LEU A 500 -18.77 3.23 17.50
C LEU A 500 -19.10 2.37 16.28
N LEU A 501 -18.14 2.16 15.38
CA LEU A 501 -18.28 1.23 14.25
C LEU A 501 -18.40 -0.22 14.75
N ALA A 502 -17.57 -0.62 15.72
CA ALA A 502 -17.59 -1.96 16.31
C ALA A 502 -18.91 -2.29 17.05
N GLU A 503 -19.63 -1.29 17.54
CA GLU A 503 -20.97 -1.44 18.15
C GLU A 503 -22.08 -1.72 17.13
N ALA A 504 -21.85 -1.50 15.83
CA ALA A 504 -22.85 -1.80 14.80
C ALA A 504 -22.97 -3.33 14.58
N PRO A 505 -24.15 -3.85 14.19
CA PRO A 505 -24.40 -5.30 14.04
C PRO A 505 -23.36 -6.08 13.22
N ASP A 506 -22.78 -5.47 12.18
CA ASP A 506 -21.73 -6.07 11.33
C ASP A 506 -20.37 -5.37 11.45
N GLY A 507 -20.22 -4.50 12.46
CA GLY A 507 -19.03 -3.70 12.70
C GLY A 507 -18.73 -2.66 11.61
N VAL A 508 -19.70 -2.32 10.75
CA VAL A 508 -19.52 -1.38 9.63
C VAL A 508 -20.77 -0.54 9.44
N TRP A 509 -20.60 0.59 8.77
CA TRP A 509 -21.69 1.43 8.29
C TRP A 509 -21.66 1.44 6.76
N ASP A 510 -22.84 1.30 6.16
CA ASP A 510 -23.04 1.53 4.74
C ASP A 510 -23.72 2.90 4.53
N PRO A 511 -23.54 3.55 3.37
CA PRO A 511 -24.26 4.77 3.05
C PRO A 511 -25.77 4.49 3.03
N LEU A 512 -26.52 5.35 3.72
CA LEU A 512 -27.98 5.30 3.80
C LEU A 512 -28.58 6.52 3.08
N PRO A 513 -29.80 6.38 2.51
CA PRO A 513 -30.53 7.52 1.98
C PRO A 513 -30.71 8.62 3.05
N GLY A 514 -30.50 9.87 2.65
CA GLY A 514 -30.73 11.04 3.48
C GLY A 514 -31.93 11.85 3.00
N ASP A 515 -32.61 12.51 3.94
CA ASP A 515 -33.80 13.30 3.64
C ASP A 515 -33.48 14.64 2.96
N TRP A 516 -32.25 15.17 3.14
CA TRP A 516 -31.90 16.51 2.66
C TRP A 516 -30.39 16.79 2.55
N ASP A 517 -29.77 17.36 3.59
CA ASP A 517 -28.51 18.12 3.53
C ASP A 517 -27.37 17.51 4.36
N VAL A 518 -27.53 16.26 4.83
CA VAL A 518 -26.57 15.59 5.72
C VAL A 518 -26.36 14.15 5.25
N PRO A 519 -25.11 13.66 5.17
CA PRO A 519 -24.85 12.26 4.88
C PRO A 519 -25.33 11.38 6.03
N TRP A 520 -25.93 10.26 5.66
CA TRP A 520 -26.34 9.21 6.59
C TRP A 520 -25.57 7.94 6.30
N GLY A 521 -25.07 7.31 7.35
CA GLY A 521 -24.48 5.97 7.30
C GLY A 521 -25.09 5.05 8.35
N GLY A 522 -24.90 3.75 8.22
CA GLY A 522 -25.25 2.78 9.23
C GLY A 522 -25.78 1.47 8.67
N THR A 523 -26.76 0.91 9.36
CA THR A 523 -27.49 -0.31 9.02
C THR A 523 -29.00 -0.05 9.10
N GLY A 524 -29.83 -1.09 8.92
CA GLY A 524 -31.27 -0.96 9.12
C GLY A 524 -31.67 -0.51 10.54
N ASP A 525 -30.92 -0.97 11.55
CA ASP A 525 -31.24 -0.76 12.97
C ASP A 525 -30.36 0.31 13.65
N VAL A 526 -29.29 0.76 13.00
CA VAL A 526 -28.43 1.85 13.48
C VAL A 526 -28.26 2.88 12.38
N ARG A 527 -28.58 4.16 12.61
CA ARG A 527 -28.41 5.23 11.62
C ARG A 527 -27.61 6.38 12.20
N VAL A 528 -26.68 6.93 11.45
CA VAL A 528 -25.76 7.99 11.90
C VAL A 528 -25.77 9.12 10.90
N ALA A 529 -26.22 10.30 11.34
CA ALA A 529 -26.12 11.54 10.57
C ALA A 529 -24.88 12.30 11.03
N TYR A 530 -23.98 12.65 10.11
CA TYR A 530 -22.76 13.39 10.44
C TYR A 530 -22.79 14.82 9.86
N PHE A 531 -22.70 15.82 10.73
CA PHE A 531 -22.87 17.23 10.33
C PHE A 531 -21.57 17.88 9.80
N GLY A 532 -20.43 17.19 9.88
CA GLY A 532 -19.15 17.70 9.38
C GLY A 532 -18.81 19.08 9.94
N PHE A 533 -18.51 20.03 9.09
CA PHE A 533 -18.19 21.41 9.48
C PHE A 533 -19.42 22.27 9.84
N ASN A 534 -20.65 21.76 9.69
CA ASN A 534 -21.87 22.50 10.01
C ASN A 534 -22.12 22.58 11.53
N ARG A 535 -22.86 23.62 11.94
CA ARG A 535 -23.06 23.97 13.37
C ARG A 535 -24.53 24.13 13.77
N PRO A 536 -25.41 23.16 13.51
CA PRO A 536 -26.82 23.27 13.87
C PRO A 536 -27.00 23.43 15.39
N ARG A 537 -27.99 24.23 15.80
CA ARG A 537 -28.46 24.33 17.19
C ARG A 537 -29.51 23.29 17.54
N PHE A 538 -30.15 22.73 16.51
CA PHE A 538 -31.06 21.60 16.62
C PHE A 538 -31.22 20.96 15.24
N ARG A 539 -31.73 19.73 15.20
CA ARG A 539 -32.20 19.05 13.99
C ARG A 539 -33.51 18.34 14.28
N ASN A 540 -34.49 18.47 13.39
CA ASN A 540 -35.70 17.64 13.43
C ASN A 540 -35.41 16.37 12.64
N VAL A 541 -35.31 15.23 13.33
CA VAL A 541 -34.92 13.95 12.76
C VAL A 541 -36.16 13.09 12.53
N LEU A 542 -36.30 12.55 11.32
CA LEU A 542 -37.31 11.57 10.99
C LEU A 542 -36.78 10.17 11.34
N LEU A 543 -37.50 9.47 12.23
CA LEU A 543 -37.07 8.19 12.77
C LEU A 543 -37.57 7.00 11.94
N GLY A 544 -38.61 7.22 11.13
CA GLY A 544 -39.32 6.14 10.45
C GLY A 544 -40.07 5.22 11.43
N ASP A 545 -40.32 3.99 10.99
CA ASP A 545 -41.10 3.01 11.77
C ASP A 545 -40.32 2.43 12.95
N GLY A 546 -41.03 2.18 14.05
CA GLY A 546 -40.48 1.60 15.28
C GLY A 546 -40.11 2.63 16.35
N ARG A 547 -39.52 2.13 17.44
CA ARG A 547 -39.05 2.94 18.57
C ARG A 547 -37.54 3.06 18.52
N TRP A 548 -37.03 4.25 18.78
CA TRP A 548 -35.62 4.58 18.61
C TRP A 548 -35.05 5.24 19.87
N ARG A 549 -33.85 4.84 20.24
CA ARG A 549 -32.95 5.61 21.11
C ARG A 549 -32.19 6.60 20.23
N VAL A 550 -31.98 7.81 20.74
CA VAL A 550 -31.33 8.90 20.00
C VAL A 550 -30.16 9.41 20.83
N GLU A 551 -28.99 9.52 20.22
CA GLU A 551 -27.75 9.96 20.87
C GLU A 551 -27.11 11.09 20.07
N VAL A 552 -26.63 12.12 20.76
CA VAL A 552 -25.78 13.18 20.22
C VAL A 552 -24.33 12.80 20.45
N ILE A 553 -23.53 12.82 19.40
CA ILE A 553 -22.12 12.43 19.43
C ILE A 553 -21.27 13.65 19.14
N ASP A 554 -20.40 14.03 20.07
CA ASP A 554 -19.32 14.99 19.82
C ASP A 554 -18.09 14.21 19.38
N THR A 555 -17.79 14.25 18.08
CA THR A 555 -16.74 13.40 17.52
C THR A 555 -15.35 13.86 17.91
N TRP A 556 -15.19 15.12 18.32
CA TRP A 556 -13.91 15.69 18.73
C TRP A 556 -13.64 15.52 20.21
N ASN A 557 -14.64 15.80 21.05
CA ASN A 557 -14.56 15.61 22.50
C ASN A 557 -14.81 14.16 22.93
N MET A 558 -15.16 13.29 21.97
CA MET A 558 -15.36 11.85 22.15
C MET A 558 -16.45 11.52 23.17
N THR A 559 -17.58 12.23 23.11
CA THR A 559 -18.74 12.02 24.00
C THR A 559 -19.95 11.49 23.25
N VAL A 560 -20.80 10.76 23.98
CA VAL A 560 -22.10 10.28 23.52
C VAL A 560 -23.12 10.66 24.59
N GLU A 561 -24.11 11.48 24.22
CA GLU A 561 -25.16 11.96 25.12
C GLU A 561 -26.53 11.48 24.63
N GLU A 562 -27.24 10.71 25.46
CA GLU A 562 -28.57 10.21 25.11
C GLU A 562 -29.62 11.32 25.25
N VAL A 563 -30.48 11.44 24.23
CA VAL A 563 -31.73 12.19 24.34
C VAL A 563 -32.71 11.32 25.13
N THR A 564 -33.08 11.78 26.33
CA THR A 564 -33.83 10.98 27.30
C THR A 564 -35.09 10.34 26.73
N GLY A 565 -35.13 9.00 26.76
CA GLY A 565 -36.31 8.20 26.46
C GLY A 565 -36.25 7.50 25.11
N THR A 566 -37.40 6.96 24.69
CA THR A 566 -37.55 6.33 23.37
C THR A 566 -38.50 7.13 22.51
N HIS A 567 -38.15 7.32 21.24
CA HIS A 567 -38.86 8.21 20.32
C HIS A 567 -39.44 7.46 19.13
N THR A 568 -40.50 8.03 18.53
CA THR A 568 -41.20 7.48 17.35
C THR A 568 -41.57 8.63 16.42
N GLY A 569 -41.65 8.40 15.10
CA GLY A 569 -42.07 9.41 14.13
C GLY A 569 -41.01 10.48 13.91
N GLN A 570 -41.15 11.64 14.55
CA GLN A 570 -40.21 12.75 14.45
C GLN A 570 -39.78 13.23 15.84
N VAL A 571 -38.51 13.57 15.99
CA VAL A 571 -37.95 14.13 17.22
C VAL A 571 -37.10 15.34 16.91
N ARG A 572 -37.20 16.39 17.74
CA ARG A 572 -36.26 17.50 17.74
C ARG A 572 -35.08 17.13 18.63
N VAL A 573 -33.89 17.10 18.05
CA VAL A 573 -32.62 16.88 18.76
C VAL A 573 -31.93 18.22 18.89
N ASP A 574 -31.75 18.72 20.11
CA ASP A 574 -30.96 19.93 20.35
C ASP A 574 -29.45 19.60 20.23
N LEU A 575 -28.70 20.53 19.63
CA LEU A 575 -27.28 20.36 19.30
C LEU A 575 -26.47 21.57 19.81
N PRO A 576 -25.18 21.39 20.14
CA PRO A 576 -24.42 22.43 20.84
C PRO A 576 -24.04 23.65 19.98
N GLY A 577 -24.36 23.66 18.68
CA GLY A 577 -23.92 24.73 17.76
C GLY A 577 -22.40 24.74 17.53
N ARG A 578 -21.78 23.55 17.57
CA ARG A 578 -20.35 23.30 17.31
C ARG A 578 -20.19 22.44 16.07
N GLN A 579 -18.98 22.42 15.51
CA GLN A 579 -18.64 21.56 14.37
C GLN A 579 -18.44 20.11 14.84
N TYR A 580 -18.44 19.18 13.90
CA TYR A 580 -18.09 17.78 14.09
C TYR A 580 -19.03 17.04 15.05
N MET A 581 -20.33 17.36 14.93
CA MET A 581 -21.37 16.65 15.65
C MET A 581 -21.92 15.52 14.77
N ALA A 582 -22.38 14.44 15.41
CA ALA A 582 -23.21 13.42 14.80
C ALA A 582 -24.47 13.17 15.64
N VAL A 583 -25.49 12.58 15.01
CA VAL A 583 -26.66 12.02 15.70
C VAL A 583 -26.76 10.55 15.33
N ARG A 584 -26.79 9.68 16.33
CA ARG A 584 -26.99 8.23 16.17
C ARG A 584 -28.39 7.84 16.62
N LEU A 585 -29.06 7.06 15.79
CA LEU A 585 -30.35 6.43 16.06
C LEU A 585 -30.10 4.94 16.21
N THR A 586 -30.58 4.34 17.30
CA THR A 586 -30.54 2.88 17.51
C THR A 586 -31.95 2.37 17.71
N ARG A 587 -32.36 1.38 16.92
CA ARG A 587 -33.69 0.78 17.04
C ARG A 587 -33.79 -0.01 18.34
N VAL A 588 -34.89 0.19 19.07
CA VAL A 588 -35.18 -0.55 20.30
C VAL A 588 -35.94 -1.81 19.92
N ALA A 589 -35.45 -2.98 20.37
CA ALA A 589 -36.16 -4.24 20.21
C ALA A 589 -37.56 -4.14 20.84
N ALA A 590 -38.55 -4.73 20.16
CA ALA A 590 -39.96 -4.66 20.55
C ALA A 590 -40.24 -5.33 21.89
#